data_AF-A0A2I2YYS5-F1
#
_entry.id   AF-A0A2I2YYS5-F1
#
_cell.length_a   1.000
_cell.length_b   1.000
_cell.length_c   1.000
_cell.angle_alpha   90.00
_cell.angle_beta   90.00
_cell.angle_gamma   90.00
#
_symmetry.space_group_name_H-M   'P 1'
#
loop_
_entity.id
_entity.type
_entity.pdbx_description
1 polymer ?
#
loop_
_entity_poly.entity_id
_entity_poly.type
_entity_poly.pdbx_seq_one_letter_code
_entity_poly.pdbx_strand_id
1 'polypeptide(L)'
;MSTKGSVVLAYSGSLDTSCTLLWLKEQGYDVIAYLANIGQKEDFEEARKKALKFGAKKVFIEDVGREFVEEFIWLAIQSSALPCIACKQMEITQWKGAKYMSHSATGNGNNQVRFELICYSLAPQIKVIAPWRMPKFYNQLKGRNDLMEYAKQHRIPIPVTPKNSWSMDENLMHISYEAGIPENPKNQDPAKAPNTPDILKIEFKKGVPVKVTNVKDGTTHQTSLELFMYLNEVVGKQGVGCIDIMENRFIGMKS
;
A
#
# COMPACT_ATOMS: atom_id res chain seq x y z
N MET A 1 20.79 22.86 -13.15
CA MET A 1 19.80 22.45 -14.16
C MET A 1 18.44 22.94 -13.70
N SER A 2 17.66 23.61 -14.54
CA SER A 2 16.28 23.98 -14.21
C SER A 2 15.45 22.70 -14.01
N THR A 3 14.73 22.62 -12.90
CA THR A 3 13.87 21.47 -12.59
C THR A 3 12.78 21.29 -13.65
N LYS A 4 12.47 20.04 -14.04
CA LYS A 4 11.34 19.70 -14.92
C LYS A 4 9.97 19.88 -14.22
N GLY A 5 9.99 20.20 -12.93
CA GLY A 5 8.82 20.36 -12.08
C GLY A 5 8.80 19.34 -10.94
N SER A 6 7.88 19.55 -10.01
CA SER A 6 7.68 18.66 -8.86
C SER A 6 6.83 17.46 -9.22
N VAL A 7 7.18 16.30 -8.68
CA VAL A 7 6.43 15.04 -8.79
C VAL A 7 6.17 14.47 -7.40
N VAL A 8 4.92 14.06 -7.13
CA VAL A 8 4.58 13.34 -5.88
C VAL A 8 4.61 11.85 -6.14
N LEU A 9 5.60 11.16 -5.57
CA LEU A 9 5.79 9.71 -5.66
C LEU A 9 5.16 9.03 -4.45
N ALA A 10 4.20 8.12 -4.69
CA ALA A 10 3.78 7.15 -3.69
C ALA A 10 4.96 6.22 -3.37
N TYR A 11 5.47 6.30 -2.15
CA TYR A 11 6.74 5.73 -1.73
C TYR A 11 6.52 4.77 -0.56
N SER A 12 7.05 3.54 -0.66
CA SER A 12 6.94 2.52 0.38
C SER A 12 8.29 2.14 1.01
N GLY A 13 9.39 2.78 0.60
CA GLY A 13 10.74 2.37 1.04
C GLY A 13 11.26 1.09 0.38
N SER A 14 10.43 0.39 -0.40
CA SER A 14 10.80 -0.81 -1.15
C SER A 14 11.91 -0.56 -2.19
N LEU A 15 12.47 -1.64 -2.75
CA LEU A 15 13.47 -1.59 -3.81
C LEU A 15 12.93 -0.76 -5.00
N ASP A 16 11.75 -1.12 -5.49
CA ASP A 16 11.08 -0.50 -6.63
C ASP A 16 10.86 1.00 -6.44
N THR A 17 10.25 1.42 -5.33
CA THR A 17 9.99 2.84 -5.06
C THR A 17 11.29 3.63 -4.79
N SER A 18 12.32 2.99 -4.24
CA SER A 18 13.63 3.62 -4.02
C SER A 18 14.40 3.85 -5.31
N CYS A 19 14.43 2.85 -6.20
CA CYS A 19 15.01 3.02 -7.54
C CYS A 19 14.21 4.03 -8.36
N THR A 20 12.88 4.03 -8.26
CA THR A 20 12.01 5.01 -8.92
C THR A 20 12.29 6.44 -8.46
N LEU A 21 12.42 6.67 -7.15
CA LEU A 21 12.74 7.98 -6.57
C LEU A 21 14.05 8.52 -7.16
N LEU A 22 15.11 7.70 -7.14
CA LEU A 22 16.40 8.09 -7.66
C LEU A 22 16.35 8.34 -9.17
N TRP A 23 15.70 7.46 -9.92
CA TRP A 23 15.56 7.60 -11.37
C TRP A 23 14.82 8.88 -11.75
N LEU A 24 13.71 9.22 -11.07
CA LEU A 24 12.97 10.47 -11.30
C LEU A 24 13.84 11.71 -11.03
N LYS A 25 14.65 11.67 -9.97
CA LYS A 25 15.63 12.71 -9.67
C LYS A 25 16.67 12.84 -10.79
N GLU A 26 17.22 11.72 -11.28
CA GLU A 26 18.15 11.71 -12.42
C GLU A 26 17.53 12.22 -13.72
N GLN A 27 16.21 12.04 -13.91
CA GLN A 27 15.49 12.64 -15.03
C GLN A 27 15.28 14.15 -14.89
N GLY A 28 15.61 14.75 -13.73
CA GLY A 28 15.54 16.18 -13.47
C GLY A 28 14.27 16.66 -12.76
N TYR A 29 13.53 15.76 -12.08
CA TYR A 29 12.33 16.12 -11.31
C TYR A 29 12.63 16.42 -9.84
N ASP A 30 11.84 17.32 -9.25
CA ASP A 30 11.83 17.56 -7.80
C ASP A 30 10.88 16.55 -7.14
N VAL A 31 11.42 15.45 -6.63
CA VAL A 31 10.60 14.36 -6.07
C VAL A 31 10.13 14.69 -4.66
N ILE A 32 8.82 14.62 -4.42
CA ILE A 32 8.19 14.62 -3.10
C ILE A 32 7.78 13.19 -2.81
N ALA A 33 8.34 12.58 -1.77
CA ALA A 33 7.95 11.24 -1.36
C ALA A 33 6.70 11.31 -0.46
N TYR A 34 5.71 10.47 -0.75
CA TYR A 34 4.49 10.36 0.03
C TYR A 34 4.34 8.92 0.52
N LEU A 35 4.36 8.74 1.84
CA LEU A 35 4.10 7.49 2.53
C LEU A 35 2.71 7.55 3.15
N ALA A 36 1.87 6.58 2.83
CA ALA A 36 0.55 6.41 3.45
C ALA A 36 0.65 5.33 4.53
N ASN A 37 0.40 5.68 5.79
CA ASN A 37 0.17 4.70 6.84
C ASN A 37 -1.30 4.27 6.78
N ILE A 38 -1.54 3.10 6.20
CA ILE A 38 -2.82 2.41 6.11
C ILE A 38 -2.82 1.14 6.98
N GLY A 39 -2.05 1.16 8.06
CA GLY A 39 -1.95 0.11 9.09
C GLY A 39 -0.98 -1.03 8.81
N GLN A 40 -0.15 -0.91 7.77
CA GLN A 40 0.98 -1.82 7.57
C GLN A 40 2.04 -1.65 8.66
N LYS A 41 2.74 -2.74 8.99
CA LYS A 41 3.77 -2.76 10.05
C LYS A 41 5.14 -2.38 9.49
N GLU A 42 5.29 -1.11 9.13
CA GLU A 42 6.53 -0.56 8.56
C GLU A 42 7.22 0.45 9.50
N ASP A 43 8.54 0.57 9.40
CA ASP A 43 9.29 1.69 10.00
C ASP A 43 9.25 2.90 9.06
N PHE A 44 8.19 3.69 9.20
CA PHE A 44 7.96 4.86 8.34
C PHE A 44 9.03 5.95 8.50
N GLU A 45 9.64 6.06 9.68
CA GLU A 45 10.69 7.05 9.93
C GLU A 45 12.02 6.63 9.29
N GLU A 46 12.34 5.34 9.30
CA GLU A 46 13.47 4.83 8.51
C GLU A 46 13.22 5.00 7.01
N ALA A 47 12.00 4.75 6.54
CA ALA A 47 11.63 5.00 5.14
C ALA A 47 11.73 6.49 4.76
N ARG A 48 11.36 7.42 5.67
CA ARG A 48 11.57 8.86 5.51
C ARG A 48 13.05 9.22 5.38
N LYS A 49 13.89 8.74 6.31
CA LYS A 49 15.35 8.97 6.27
C LYS A 49 15.95 8.46 4.97
N LYS A 50 15.52 7.28 4.52
CA LYS A 50 15.90 6.70 3.24
C LYS A 50 15.49 7.61 2.07
N ALA A 51 14.23 8.03 1.99
CA ALA A 51 13.75 8.90 0.92
C ALA A 51 14.55 10.22 0.82
N LEU A 52 14.80 10.87 1.95
CA LEU A 52 15.61 12.10 2.02
C LEU A 52 17.05 11.85 1.55
N LYS A 53 17.68 10.76 2.03
CA LYS A 53 19.04 10.38 1.64
C LYS A 53 19.18 10.20 0.11
N PHE A 54 18.17 9.65 -0.56
CA PHE A 54 18.19 9.45 -2.02
C PHE A 54 17.67 10.64 -2.82
N GLY A 55 17.33 11.74 -2.15
CA GLY A 55 17.08 13.03 -2.77
C GLY A 55 15.62 13.36 -2.99
N ALA A 56 14.71 12.82 -2.18
CA ALA A 56 13.40 13.45 -2.01
C ALA A 56 13.58 14.88 -1.47
N LYS A 57 12.93 15.84 -2.12
CA LYS A 57 12.90 17.24 -1.70
C LYS A 57 12.08 17.45 -0.43
N LYS A 58 11.01 16.66 -0.28
CA LYS A 58 10.12 16.63 0.90
C LYS A 58 9.58 15.21 1.08
N VAL A 59 9.20 14.89 2.32
CA VAL A 59 8.56 13.62 2.66
C VAL A 59 7.30 13.88 3.48
N PHE A 60 6.18 13.36 3.02
CA PHE A 60 4.91 13.32 3.76
C PHE A 60 4.69 11.90 4.26
N ILE A 61 4.39 11.76 5.55
CA ILE A 61 3.88 10.52 6.14
C ILE A 61 2.50 10.90 6.65
N GLU A 62 1.46 10.35 6.03
CA GLU A 62 0.09 10.61 6.43
C GLU A 62 -0.49 9.35 7.05
N ASP A 63 -0.99 9.46 8.28
CA ASP A 63 -1.84 8.43 8.87
C ASP A 63 -3.25 8.58 8.30
N VAL A 64 -3.65 7.59 7.52
CA VAL A 64 -4.95 7.53 6.86
C VAL A 64 -5.72 6.27 7.26
N GLY A 65 -5.33 5.64 8.38
CA GLY A 65 -5.93 4.38 8.83
C GLY A 65 -7.40 4.52 9.21
N ARG A 66 -7.78 5.63 9.87
CA ARG A 66 -9.18 5.89 10.24
C ARG A 66 -10.03 6.15 9.00
N GLU A 67 -9.57 7.03 8.11
CA GLU A 67 -10.24 7.35 6.85
C GLU A 67 -10.39 6.11 5.99
N PHE A 68 -9.36 5.25 5.93
CA PHE A 68 -9.43 3.97 5.24
C PHE A 68 -10.56 3.09 5.77
N VAL A 69 -10.72 3.00 7.09
CA VAL A 69 -11.82 2.23 7.71
C VAL A 69 -13.18 2.88 7.42
N GLU A 70 -13.32 4.17 7.71
CA GLU A 70 -14.62 4.86 7.71
C GLU A 70 -15.16 5.16 6.31
N GLU A 71 -14.29 5.58 5.41
CA GLU A 71 -14.68 6.05 4.07
C GLU A 71 -14.50 4.97 3.00
N PHE A 72 -13.78 3.88 3.28
CA PHE A 72 -13.54 2.84 2.26
C PHE A 72 -13.98 1.46 2.72
N ILE A 73 -13.50 0.96 3.87
CA ILE A 73 -13.88 -0.39 4.33
C ILE A 73 -15.37 -0.46 4.64
N TRP A 74 -15.92 0.50 5.39
CA TRP A 74 -17.36 0.55 5.66
C TRP A 74 -18.19 0.73 4.39
N LEU A 75 -17.74 1.59 3.47
CA LEU A 75 -18.39 1.70 2.17
C LEU A 75 -18.30 0.41 1.36
N ALA A 76 -17.20 -0.35 1.44
CA ALA A 76 -17.06 -1.64 0.77
C ALA A 76 -18.02 -2.69 1.36
N ILE A 77 -18.17 -2.72 2.69
CA ILE A 77 -19.17 -3.57 3.36
C ILE A 77 -20.60 -3.17 2.95
N GLN A 78 -20.86 -1.87 2.79
CA GLN A 78 -22.18 -1.39 2.38
C GLN A 78 -22.44 -1.47 0.86
N SER A 79 -21.40 -1.37 0.02
CA SER A 79 -21.54 -1.06 -1.42
C SER A 79 -20.33 -1.38 -2.34
N SER A 80 -19.33 -2.17 -1.90
CA SER A 80 -18.21 -2.63 -2.74
C SER A 80 -17.41 -1.53 -3.47
N ALA A 81 -16.70 -0.64 -2.76
CA ALA A 81 -15.82 0.38 -3.35
C ALA A 81 -14.50 0.63 -2.58
N LEU A 82 -13.41 0.89 -3.32
CA LEU A 82 -12.04 1.29 -2.90
C LEU A 82 -11.46 2.22 -4.00
N PRO A 83 -10.64 3.29 -3.76
CA PRO A 83 -9.33 3.24 -3.05
C PRO A 83 -8.82 4.54 -2.34
N CYS A 84 -8.33 4.41 -1.09
CA CYS A 84 -7.90 5.53 -0.21
C CYS A 84 -6.58 6.24 -0.61
N ILE A 85 -5.54 5.47 -0.97
CA ILE A 85 -4.17 6.00 -1.15
C ILE A 85 -4.12 7.05 -2.28
N ALA A 86 -4.77 6.77 -3.40
CA ALA A 86 -4.75 7.64 -4.56
C ALA A 86 -5.48 8.97 -4.29
N CYS A 87 -6.58 8.96 -3.54
CA CYS A 87 -7.30 10.18 -3.16
C CYS A 87 -6.40 11.13 -2.36
N LYS A 88 -5.73 10.63 -1.32
CA LYS A 88 -4.81 11.44 -0.50
C LYS A 88 -3.57 11.90 -1.28
N GLN A 89 -3.04 11.05 -2.16
CA GLN A 89 -1.95 11.45 -3.06
C GLN A 89 -2.36 12.63 -3.95
N MET A 90 -3.60 12.65 -4.44
CA MET A 90 -4.12 13.74 -5.26
C MET A 90 -4.35 15.02 -4.46
N GLU A 91 -4.87 14.92 -3.23
CA GLU A 91 -4.97 16.08 -2.32
C GLU A 91 -3.61 16.76 -2.14
N ILE A 92 -2.56 15.99 -1.84
CA ILE A 92 -1.19 16.51 -1.68
C ILE A 92 -0.66 17.09 -3.00
N THR A 93 -0.90 16.40 -4.12
CA THR A 93 -0.48 16.85 -5.46
C THR A 93 -1.05 18.23 -5.77
N GLN A 94 -2.34 18.42 -5.52
CA GLN A 94 -3.02 19.70 -5.72
C GLN A 94 -2.55 20.76 -4.72
N TRP A 95 -2.46 20.42 -3.42
CA TRP A 95 -2.00 21.34 -2.38
C TRP A 95 -0.58 21.86 -2.64
N LYS A 96 0.29 21.03 -3.22
CA LYS A 96 1.66 21.42 -3.59
C LYS A 96 1.76 22.08 -4.97
N GLY A 97 0.66 22.20 -5.72
CA GLY A 97 0.69 22.66 -7.10
C GLY A 97 1.59 21.80 -8.00
N ALA A 98 1.75 20.52 -7.66
CA ALA A 98 2.54 19.59 -8.45
C ALA A 98 1.81 19.28 -9.77
N LYS A 99 2.56 19.23 -10.87
CA LYS A 99 2.01 18.95 -12.21
C LYS A 99 1.89 17.45 -12.49
N TYR A 100 2.56 16.63 -11.68
CA TYR A 100 2.76 15.22 -11.93
C TYR A 100 2.47 14.37 -10.69
N MET A 101 1.79 13.25 -10.92
CA MET A 101 1.63 12.14 -9.97
C MET A 101 2.45 10.94 -10.46
N SER A 102 3.05 10.17 -9.56
CA SER A 102 3.77 8.95 -9.92
C SER A 102 3.50 7.79 -8.96
N HIS A 103 3.46 6.58 -9.51
CA HIS A 103 3.40 5.31 -8.80
C HIS A 103 4.35 4.28 -9.42
N SER A 104 4.76 3.28 -8.64
CA SER A 104 5.62 2.18 -9.10
C SER A 104 4.86 0.85 -9.31
N ALA A 105 3.52 0.89 -9.41
CA ALA A 105 2.75 -0.30 -9.80
C ALA A 105 3.25 -0.87 -11.14
N THR A 106 3.37 -2.20 -11.22
CA THR A 106 3.87 -2.89 -12.41
C THR A 106 2.91 -2.74 -13.59
N GLY A 107 3.44 -2.83 -14.82
CA GLY A 107 2.65 -2.74 -16.06
C GLY A 107 1.63 -3.88 -16.24
N ASN A 108 1.73 -4.95 -15.44
CA ASN A 108 0.85 -6.12 -15.48
C ASN A 108 -0.04 -6.25 -14.21
N GLY A 109 -0.10 -5.23 -13.35
CA GLY A 109 -0.91 -5.25 -12.13
C GLY A 109 -2.21 -4.45 -12.24
N ASN A 110 -3.21 -4.78 -11.41
CA ASN A 110 -4.45 -3.99 -11.32
C ASN A 110 -4.23 -2.60 -10.69
N ASN A 111 -3.23 -2.45 -9.83
CA ASN A 111 -3.01 -1.21 -9.07
C ASN A 111 -2.70 0.00 -9.96
N GLN A 112 -2.05 -0.17 -11.11
CA GLN A 112 -1.81 0.94 -12.05
C GLN A 112 -3.15 1.58 -12.49
N VAL A 113 -4.17 0.76 -12.77
CA VAL A 113 -5.48 1.21 -13.21
C VAL A 113 -6.19 1.93 -12.07
N ARG A 114 -6.11 1.39 -10.85
CA ARG A 114 -6.72 1.98 -9.64
C ARG A 114 -6.13 3.37 -9.35
N PHE A 115 -4.81 3.54 -9.38
CA PHE A 115 -4.17 4.84 -9.15
C PHE A 115 -4.54 5.86 -10.23
N GLU A 116 -4.50 5.44 -11.51
CA GLU A 116 -4.70 6.36 -12.63
C GLU A 116 -6.15 6.78 -12.82
N LEU A 117 -7.12 5.87 -12.64
CA LEU A 117 -8.53 6.22 -12.73
C LEU A 117 -8.93 7.24 -11.66
N ILE A 118 -8.44 7.10 -10.42
CA ILE A 118 -8.69 8.10 -9.38
C ILE A 118 -7.99 9.43 -9.70
N CYS A 119 -6.74 9.39 -10.15
CA CYS A 119 -6.01 10.60 -10.55
C CYS A 119 -6.80 11.41 -11.59
N TYR A 120 -7.21 10.77 -12.68
CA TYR A 120 -7.90 11.46 -13.77
C TYR A 120 -9.36 11.78 -13.44
N SER A 121 -10.01 11.03 -12.54
CA SER A 121 -11.34 11.35 -12.02
C SER A 121 -11.32 12.62 -11.15
N LEU A 122 -10.31 12.77 -10.30
CA LEU A 122 -10.19 13.91 -9.39
C LEU A 122 -9.55 15.15 -10.03
N ALA A 123 -8.58 14.96 -10.94
CA ALA A 123 -7.83 16.05 -11.55
C ALA A 123 -7.29 15.66 -12.94
N PRO A 124 -8.11 15.73 -14.01
CA PRO A 124 -7.72 15.28 -15.35
C PRO A 124 -6.52 16.04 -15.96
N GLN A 125 -6.21 17.23 -15.43
CA GLN A 125 -5.05 18.04 -15.84
C GLN A 125 -3.70 17.53 -15.31
N ILE A 126 -3.69 16.68 -14.28
CA ILE A 126 -2.46 16.11 -13.71
C ILE A 126 -1.91 15.05 -14.66
N LYS A 127 -0.60 15.07 -14.89
CA LYS A 127 0.08 14.08 -15.74
C LYS A 127 0.61 12.93 -14.90
N VAL A 128 0.28 11.69 -15.25
CA VAL A 128 0.83 10.51 -14.57
C VAL A 128 2.18 10.13 -15.16
N ILE A 129 3.15 9.86 -14.30
CA ILE A 129 4.43 9.22 -14.63
C ILE A 129 4.43 7.82 -14.03
N ALA A 130 4.28 6.81 -14.89
CA ALA A 130 4.30 5.39 -14.52
C ALA A 130 5.56 4.71 -15.10
N PRO A 131 6.68 4.64 -14.36
CA PRO A 131 7.97 4.20 -14.88
C PRO A 131 7.94 2.80 -15.53
N TRP A 132 7.22 1.84 -14.94
CA TRP A 132 7.08 0.50 -15.50
C TRP A 132 6.39 0.41 -16.87
N ARG A 133 5.80 1.50 -17.37
CA ARG A 133 5.26 1.60 -18.73
C ARG A 133 6.08 2.52 -19.64
N MET A 134 7.19 3.07 -19.16
CA MET A 134 8.07 3.93 -19.94
C MET A 134 9.20 3.11 -20.56
N PRO A 135 9.35 3.09 -21.90
CA PRO A 135 10.42 2.32 -22.57
C PRO A 135 11.81 2.58 -22.03
N LYS A 136 12.11 3.83 -21.68
CA LYS A 136 13.40 4.19 -21.10
C LYS A 136 13.67 3.48 -19.76
N PHE A 137 12.65 3.35 -18.92
CA PHE A 137 12.79 2.75 -17.59
C PHE A 137 12.84 1.23 -17.68
N TYR A 138 11.84 0.59 -18.30
CA TYR A 138 11.81 -0.88 -18.32
C TYR A 138 12.90 -1.50 -19.19
N ASN A 139 13.48 -0.78 -20.17
CA ASN A 139 14.66 -1.27 -20.90
C ASN A 139 15.96 -1.15 -20.09
N GLN A 140 16.03 -0.18 -19.19
CA GLN A 140 17.18 0.05 -18.31
C GLN A 140 17.12 -0.84 -17.04
N LEU A 141 15.91 -1.05 -16.52
CA LEU A 141 15.60 -1.78 -15.30
C LEU A 141 14.56 -2.86 -15.64
N LYS A 142 15.01 -3.98 -16.24
CA LYS A 142 14.11 -5.00 -16.81
C LYS A 142 13.42 -5.86 -15.77
N GLY A 143 13.91 -5.83 -14.54
CA GLY A 143 13.34 -6.58 -13.43
C GLY A 143 14.15 -6.46 -12.16
N ARG A 144 13.90 -7.39 -11.24
CA ARG A 144 14.45 -7.34 -9.87
C ARG A 144 15.98 -7.33 -9.84
N ASN A 145 16.65 -8.13 -10.65
CA ASN A 145 18.12 -8.21 -10.65
C ASN A 145 18.75 -6.88 -11.08
N ASP A 146 18.25 -6.26 -12.14
CA ASP A 146 18.71 -4.94 -12.58
C ASP A 146 18.43 -3.86 -11.54
N LEU A 147 17.27 -3.92 -10.86
CA LEU A 147 16.96 -3.03 -9.75
C LEU A 147 17.93 -3.19 -8.58
N MET A 148 18.30 -4.43 -8.24
CA MET A 148 19.28 -4.71 -7.18
C MET A 148 20.67 -4.19 -7.55
N GLU A 149 21.08 -4.36 -8.80
CA GLU A 149 22.36 -3.85 -9.29
C GLU A 149 22.38 -2.33 -9.34
N TYR A 150 21.31 -1.69 -9.84
CA TYR A 150 21.14 -0.24 -9.79
C TYR A 150 21.17 0.28 -8.35
N ALA A 151 20.45 -0.38 -7.44
CA ALA A 151 20.49 -0.04 -6.02
C ALA A 151 21.92 -0.16 -5.44
N LYS A 152 22.66 -1.21 -5.80
CA LYS A 152 24.05 -1.41 -5.37
C LYS A 152 24.99 -0.33 -5.90
N GLN A 153 24.91 -0.02 -7.21
CA GLN A 153 25.71 1.03 -7.86
C GLN A 153 25.51 2.39 -7.21
N HIS A 154 24.27 2.70 -6.84
CA HIS A 154 23.90 3.97 -6.20
C HIS A 154 23.87 3.92 -4.67
N ARG A 155 24.34 2.82 -4.06
CA ARG A 155 24.40 2.61 -2.60
C ARG A 155 23.05 2.79 -1.89
N ILE A 156 21.97 2.42 -2.56
CA ILE A 156 20.63 2.31 -1.98
C ILE A 156 20.63 1.10 -1.03
N PRO A 157 20.33 1.27 0.27
CA PRO A 157 20.22 0.16 1.20
C PRO A 157 19.05 -0.71 0.78
N ILE A 158 19.36 -1.95 0.45
CA ILE A 158 18.40 -3.02 0.22
C ILE A 158 18.24 -3.74 1.57
N PRO A 159 17.02 -4.04 2.03
CA PRO A 159 16.83 -4.88 3.20
C PRO A 159 17.66 -6.16 3.05
N VAL A 160 18.51 -6.45 4.03
CA VAL A 160 19.52 -7.53 3.98
C VAL A 160 18.88 -8.92 4.16
N THR A 161 17.62 -8.96 4.56
CA THR A 161 16.85 -10.21 4.68
C THR A 161 16.61 -10.79 3.29
N PRO A 162 16.79 -12.12 3.09
CA PRO A 162 16.26 -12.80 1.93
C PRO A 162 14.76 -12.50 1.91
N LYS A 163 14.35 -11.54 1.09
CA LYS A 163 12.93 -11.24 0.95
C LYS A 163 12.34 -12.52 0.38
N ASN A 164 11.30 -13.00 1.03
CA ASN A 164 10.49 -14.12 0.60
C ASN A 164 10.35 -14.17 -0.93
N SER A 165 10.28 -15.35 -1.52
CA SER A 165 10.21 -15.52 -2.98
C SER A 165 8.93 -14.92 -3.59
N TRP A 166 7.97 -14.51 -2.76
CA TRP A 166 6.69 -13.92 -3.14
C TRP A 166 6.61 -12.40 -2.89
N SER A 167 5.69 -11.77 -3.60
CA SER A 167 5.25 -10.38 -3.39
C SER A 167 4.23 -10.33 -2.25
N MET A 168 4.23 -9.22 -1.50
CA MET A 168 3.34 -9.03 -0.35
C MET A 168 2.78 -7.61 -0.37
N ASP A 169 1.47 -7.48 -0.19
CA ASP A 169 0.77 -6.21 0.02
C ASP A 169 -0.02 -6.30 1.33
N GLU A 170 0.31 -5.44 2.29
CA GLU A 170 -0.26 -5.42 3.64
C GLU A 170 -0.94 -4.08 3.89
N ASN A 171 -2.14 -4.11 4.47
CA ASN A 171 -2.87 -2.95 4.97
C ASN A 171 -3.78 -3.38 6.14
N LEU A 172 -4.55 -2.45 6.73
CA LEU A 172 -5.47 -2.78 7.82
C LEU A 172 -6.46 -3.90 7.46
N MET A 173 -6.91 -4.00 6.21
CA MET A 173 -8.00 -4.90 5.82
C MET A 173 -7.51 -6.33 5.53
N HIS A 174 -6.34 -6.48 4.91
CA HIS A 174 -5.80 -7.79 4.58
C HIS A 174 -4.28 -7.77 4.40
N ILE A 175 -3.73 -8.96 4.29
CA ILE A 175 -2.43 -9.21 3.69
C ILE A 175 -2.61 -10.15 2.50
N SER A 176 -2.03 -9.80 1.35
CA SER A 176 -2.03 -10.63 0.16
C SER A 176 -0.61 -11.11 -0.15
N TYR A 177 -0.52 -12.32 -0.69
CA TYR A 177 0.73 -12.93 -1.12
C TYR A 177 0.54 -13.46 -2.54
N GLU A 178 1.38 -13.02 -3.47
CA GLU A 178 1.31 -13.44 -4.88
C GLU A 178 2.70 -13.56 -5.49
N ALA A 179 2.80 -14.21 -6.65
CA ALA A 179 4.05 -14.49 -7.35
C ALA A 179 5.04 -15.38 -6.54
N GLY A 180 6.05 -15.92 -7.24
CA GLY A 180 7.00 -16.84 -6.63
C GLY A 180 6.36 -18.15 -6.16
N ILE A 181 6.99 -18.79 -5.17
CA ILE A 181 6.40 -19.92 -4.43
C ILE A 181 5.91 -19.34 -3.11
N PRO A 182 4.61 -19.09 -2.92
CA PRO A 182 4.10 -18.66 -1.64
C PRO A 182 4.41 -19.78 -0.64
N GLU A 183 5.33 -19.57 0.31
CA GLU A 183 5.30 -20.44 1.50
C GLU A 183 4.05 -20.09 2.31
N ASN A 184 3.56 -21.12 3.01
CA ASN A 184 2.38 -21.07 3.86
C ASN A 184 2.27 -19.70 4.57
N PRO A 185 1.23 -18.89 4.29
CA PRO A 185 1.12 -17.55 4.84
C PRO A 185 1.20 -17.58 6.36
N LYS A 186 1.77 -16.53 6.97
CA LYS A 186 2.00 -16.40 8.42
C LYS A 186 0.70 -16.31 9.27
N ASN A 187 -0.43 -16.78 8.75
CA ASN A 187 -1.61 -16.94 9.58
C ASN A 187 -1.43 -18.14 10.50
N GLN A 188 -2.05 -18.04 11.67
CA GLN A 188 -2.16 -19.16 12.59
C GLN A 188 -2.91 -20.26 11.84
N ASP A 189 -2.18 -21.31 11.45
CA ASP A 189 -2.73 -22.54 10.90
C ASP A 189 -4.00 -22.87 11.69
N PRO A 190 -5.17 -23.05 11.06
CA PRO A 190 -6.40 -23.37 11.79
C PRO A 190 -6.23 -24.53 12.77
N ALA A 191 -5.30 -25.47 12.50
CA ALA A 191 -4.93 -26.55 13.42
C ALA A 191 -4.22 -26.09 14.71
N LYS A 192 -3.70 -24.87 14.75
CA LYS A 192 -3.01 -24.21 15.87
C LYS A 192 -3.84 -23.08 16.49
N ALA A 193 -5.05 -22.83 16.00
CA ALA A 193 -5.96 -21.87 16.61
C ALA A 193 -6.38 -22.34 18.02
N PRO A 194 -6.71 -21.43 18.94
CA PRO A 194 -7.23 -21.82 20.25
C PRO A 194 -8.50 -22.68 20.12
N ASN A 195 -8.56 -23.79 20.85
CA ASN A 195 -9.77 -24.65 20.91
C ASN A 195 -10.97 -23.98 21.60
N THR A 196 -10.78 -22.76 22.13
CA THR A 196 -11.81 -22.00 22.84
C THR A 196 -12.28 -20.85 21.95
N PRO A 197 -13.56 -20.82 21.54
CA PRO A 197 -14.06 -19.80 20.63
C PRO A 197 -14.17 -18.45 21.34
N ASP A 198 -13.86 -17.35 20.66
CA ASP A 198 -14.25 -16.02 21.10
C ASP A 198 -15.70 -15.74 20.69
N ILE A 199 -16.49 -15.15 21.59
CA ILE A 199 -17.88 -14.77 21.31
C ILE A 199 -17.94 -13.25 21.33
N LEU A 200 -18.22 -12.66 20.18
CA LEU A 200 -18.27 -11.21 20.00
C LEU A 200 -19.71 -10.75 19.79
N LYS A 201 -20.09 -9.68 20.49
CA LYS A 201 -21.28 -8.90 20.17
C LYS A 201 -20.85 -7.67 19.37
N ILE A 202 -21.31 -7.58 18.13
CA ILE A 202 -21.03 -6.45 17.24
C ILE A 202 -22.34 -5.67 17.05
N GLU A 203 -22.34 -4.40 17.42
CA GLU A 203 -23.49 -3.50 17.28
C GLU A 203 -23.32 -2.66 16.03
N PHE A 204 -24.38 -2.60 15.21
CA PHE A 204 -24.41 -1.84 13.96
C PHE A 204 -25.37 -0.66 14.07
N LYS A 205 -25.02 0.46 13.44
CA LYS A 205 -25.90 1.61 13.24
C LYS A 205 -25.78 2.08 11.81
N LYS A 206 -26.92 2.22 11.11
CA LYS A 206 -26.95 2.59 9.68
C LYS A 206 -26.05 1.69 8.80
N GLY A 207 -25.97 0.39 9.11
CA GLY A 207 -25.20 -0.58 8.32
C GLY A 207 -23.68 -0.55 8.55
N VAL A 208 -23.16 0.27 9.46
CA VAL A 208 -21.73 0.23 9.86
C VAL A 208 -21.58 -0.25 11.30
N PRO A 209 -20.51 -0.98 11.65
CA PRO A 209 -20.25 -1.38 13.03
C PRO A 209 -19.84 -0.17 13.86
N VAL A 210 -20.46 -0.01 15.02
CA VAL A 210 -20.23 1.12 15.94
C VAL A 210 -19.69 0.68 17.29
N LYS A 211 -19.79 -0.61 17.62
CA LYS A 211 -19.26 -1.17 18.84
C LYS A 211 -19.00 -2.67 18.71
N VAL A 212 -17.91 -3.13 19.30
CA VAL A 212 -17.63 -4.54 19.53
C VAL A 212 -17.43 -4.76 21.02
N THR A 213 -17.96 -5.88 21.53
CA THR A 213 -17.75 -6.33 22.90
C THR A 213 -17.45 -7.83 22.89
N ASN A 214 -16.35 -8.25 23.52
CA ASN A 214 -16.11 -9.66 23.79
C ASN A 214 -16.92 -10.09 25.01
N VAL A 215 -17.76 -11.11 24.81
CA VAL A 215 -18.72 -11.57 25.82
C VAL A 215 -18.02 -12.24 27.01
N LYS A 216 -16.79 -12.73 26.84
CA LYS A 216 -16.06 -13.47 27.87
C LYS A 216 -15.33 -12.57 28.86
N ASP A 217 -14.58 -11.60 28.35
CA ASP A 217 -13.72 -10.73 29.17
C ASP A 217 -14.27 -9.31 29.34
N GLY A 218 -15.33 -8.95 28.60
CA GLY A 218 -15.97 -7.63 28.65
C GLY A 218 -15.22 -6.54 27.89
N THR A 219 -14.12 -6.86 27.19
CA THR A 219 -13.35 -5.91 26.36
C THR A 219 -14.27 -5.26 25.35
N THR A 220 -14.24 -3.92 25.24
CA THR A 220 -15.11 -3.19 24.33
C THR A 220 -14.40 -2.05 23.62
N HIS A 221 -14.70 -1.88 22.33
CA HIS A 221 -14.22 -0.79 21.50
C HIS A 221 -15.40 -0.13 20.77
N GLN A 222 -15.37 1.20 20.66
CA GLN A 222 -16.45 2.01 20.08
C GLN A 222 -15.98 2.98 18.98
N THR A 223 -14.67 3.18 18.84
CA THR A 223 -14.13 3.95 17.72
C THR A 223 -13.87 3.02 16.54
N SER A 224 -14.05 3.52 15.32
CA SER A 224 -13.96 2.75 14.07
C SER A 224 -12.65 1.97 13.92
N LEU A 225 -11.53 2.68 14.06
CA LEU A 225 -10.19 2.10 13.89
C LEU A 225 -9.87 1.07 14.98
N GLU A 226 -10.11 1.40 16.26
CA GLU A 226 -9.83 0.47 17.36
C GLU A 226 -10.71 -0.79 17.27
N LEU A 227 -12.00 -0.61 16.95
CA LEU A 227 -12.92 -1.72 16.72
C LEU A 227 -12.42 -2.64 15.59
N PHE A 228 -12.00 -2.06 14.47
CA PHE A 228 -11.54 -2.83 13.32
C PHE A 228 -10.22 -3.56 13.62
N MET A 229 -9.27 -2.89 14.28
CA MET A 229 -8.02 -3.51 14.73
C MET A 229 -8.25 -4.63 15.74
N TYR A 230 -9.19 -4.44 16.68
CA TYR A 230 -9.55 -5.49 17.64
C TYR A 230 -10.17 -6.71 16.95
N LEU A 231 -11.04 -6.49 15.95
CA LEU A 231 -11.56 -7.58 15.14
C LEU A 231 -10.44 -8.34 14.42
N ASN A 232 -9.48 -7.64 13.80
CA ASN A 232 -8.31 -8.26 13.17
C ASN A 232 -7.49 -9.13 14.13
N GLU A 233 -7.29 -8.66 15.36
CA GLU A 233 -6.57 -9.42 16.40
C GLU A 233 -7.32 -10.71 16.73
N VAL A 234 -8.62 -10.62 17.01
CA VAL A 234 -9.43 -11.79 17.40
C VAL A 234 -9.53 -12.80 16.26
N VAL A 235 -9.86 -12.35 15.04
CA VAL A 235 -10.02 -13.26 13.89
C VAL A 235 -8.68 -13.86 13.46
N GLY A 236 -7.59 -13.10 13.51
CA GLY A 236 -6.25 -13.58 13.20
C GLY A 236 -5.79 -14.66 14.17
N LYS A 237 -6.05 -14.49 15.47
CA LYS A 237 -5.79 -15.50 16.51
C LYS A 237 -6.58 -16.79 16.30
N GLN A 238 -7.79 -16.67 15.76
CA GLN A 238 -8.69 -17.80 15.49
C GLN A 238 -8.48 -18.42 14.08
N GLY A 239 -7.51 -17.94 13.30
CA GLY A 239 -7.21 -18.46 11.96
C GLY A 239 -8.30 -18.18 10.91
N VAL A 240 -9.14 -17.17 11.13
CA VAL A 240 -10.26 -16.81 10.24
C VAL A 240 -9.79 -15.84 9.15
N GLY A 241 -10.29 -16.02 7.93
CA GLY A 241 -10.08 -15.07 6.82
C GLY A 241 -9.05 -15.49 5.77
N CYS A 242 -8.53 -16.72 5.83
CA CYS A 242 -7.66 -17.27 4.78
C CYS A 242 -8.49 -17.72 3.57
N ILE A 243 -8.08 -17.29 2.38
CA ILE A 243 -8.59 -17.80 1.10
C ILE A 243 -7.41 -18.07 0.16
N ASP A 244 -7.56 -19.10 -0.68
CA ASP A 244 -6.67 -19.41 -1.79
C ASP A 244 -7.51 -19.47 -3.06
N ILE A 245 -7.24 -18.59 -4.01
CA ILE A 245 -8.08 -18.35 -5.18
C ILE A 245 -7.23 -18.05 -6.41
N MET A 246 -7.82 -18.31 -7.58
CA MET A 246 -7.36 -17.75 -8.83
C MET A 246 -8.34 -16.66 -9.28
N GLU A 247 -7.85 -15.45 -9.50
CA GLU A 247 -8.64 -14.29 -9.90
C GLU A 247 -8.39 -13.89 -11.36
N ASN A 248 -9.37 -13.21 -11.96
CA ASN A 248 -9.19 -12.57 -13.27
C ASN A 248 -8.80 -11.11 -13.05
N ARG A 249 -7.62 -10.71 -13.54
CA ARG A 249 -7.17 -9.32 -13.54
C ARG A 249 -7.94 -8.51 -14.57
N PHE A 250 -8.20 -7.24 -14.26
CA PHE A 250 -8.90 -6.31 -15.15
C PHE A 250 -8.18 -6.16 -16.50
N ILE A 251 -6.86 -6.28 -16.49
CA ILE A 251 -6.01 -6.17 -17.68
C ILE A 251 -5.92 -7.47 -18.51
N GLY A 252 -6.73 -8.49 -18.20
CA GLY A 252 -6.88 -9.69 -19.04
C GLY A 252 -5.97 -10.88 -18.71
N MET A 253 -5.33 -10.89 -17.53
CA MET A 253 -4.50 -12.02 -17.05
C MET A 253 -5.22 -12.78 -15.92
N LYS A 254 -4.84 -14.03 -15.67
CA LYS A 254 -5.21 -14.74 -14.43
C LYS A 254 -4.08 -14.62 -13.42
N SER A 255 -4.42 -14.60 -12.14
CA SER A 255 -3.48 -14.50 -11.01
C SER A 255 -3.93 -15.33 -9.85
#